data_AF-A0A2G6KG87-F1
#
_entry.id   AF-A0A2G6KG87-F1
#
_cell.length_a   1.000
_cell.length_b   1.000
_cell.length_c   1.000
_cell.angle_alpha   90.00
_cell.angle_beta   90.00
_cell.angle_gamma   90.00
#
_symmetry.space_group_name_H-M   'P 1'
#
loop_
_entity.id
_entity.type
_entity.pdbx_description
1 polymer ?
#
loop_
_entity_poly.entity_id
_entity_poly.type
_entity_poly.pdbx_seq_one_letter_code
_entity_poly.pdbx_strand_id
1 'polypeptide(L)'
;MTEGLVVYDGKSYTVTKPTQQDIENLFEIRCTLEVLAVRQASVRISDTTSDALHAWVKECEEHWQEHSIEFLMSHDMHFHQLVCEGARNPKLMALLSTLNVQI
;
A
#
# COMPACT_ATOMS: atom_id res chain seq x y z
N MET A 1 -14.79 8.07 13.59
CA MET A 1 -15.44 7.89 12.28
C MET A 1 -14.69 6.75 11.62
N THR A 2 -15.41 5.68 11.30
CA THR A 2 -14.90 4.44 10.71
C THR A 2 -14.48 4.76 9.28
N GLU A 3 -13.28 4.38 8.86
CA GLU A 3 -12.66 4.76 7.57
C GLU A 3 -13.37 4.13 6.34
N GLY A 4 -14.70 4.21 6.26
CA GLY A 4 -15.52 3.52 5.25
C GLY A 4 -15.74 2.03 5.51
N LEU A 5 -15.05 1.44 6.49
CA LEU A 5 -14.98 -0.01 6.69
C LEU A 5 -16.20 -0.62 7.40
N VAL A 6 -16.94 0.17 8.18
CA VAL A 6 -18.15 -0.31 8.86
C VAL A 6 -19.29 0.68 8.78
N VAL A 7 -20.49 0.14 8.57
CA VAL A 7 -21.76 0.86 8.51
C VAL A 7 -22.57 0.53 9.76
N TYR A 8 -23.11 1.56 10.42
CA TYR A 8 -24.02 1.41 11.55
C TYR A 8 -25.46 1.59 11.09
N ASP A 9 -26.31 0.60 11.35
CA ASP A 9 -27.73 0.60 10.94
C ASP A 9 -28.70 1.07 12.05
N GLY A 10 -28.16 1.57 13.17
CA GLY A 10 -28.96 1.94 14.35
C GLY A 10 -29.07 0.82 15.40
N LYS A 11 -28.60 -0.40 15.12
CA LYS A 11 -28.61 -1.54 16.06
C LYS A 11 -27.28 -2.27 16.11
N SER A 12 -26.59 -2.39 14.97
CA SER A 12 -25.35 -3.15 14.83
C SER A 12 -24.40 -2.49 13.82
N TYR A 13 -23.14 -2.92 13.85
CA TYR A 13 -22.14 -2.53 12.86
C TYR A 13 -21.92 -3.69 11.88
N THR A 14 -21.93 -3.39 10.59
CA THR A 14 -21.62 -4.35 9.52
C THR A 14 -20.42 -3.88 8.72
N VAL A 15 -19.53 -4.80 8.33
CA VAL A 15 -18.40 -4.49 7.45
C VAL A 15 -18.90 -4.17 6.05
N THR A 16 -18.47 -3.04 5.50
CA THR A 16 -18.79 -2.64 4.14
C THR A 16 -18.20 -3.64 3.15
N LYS A 17 -19.00 -4.15 2.21
CA LYS A 17 -18.51 -4.96 1.10
C LYS A 17 -18.28 -4.05 -0.10
N PRO A 18 -17.03 -3.82 -0.53
CA PRO A 18 -16.78 -3.01 -1.71
C PRO A 18 -17.33 -3.70 -2.95
N THR A 19 -17.91 -2.92 -3.86
CA THR A 19 -18.24 -3.39 -5.21
C THR A 19 -16.98 -3.46 -6.07
N GLN A 20 -17.03 -4.16 -7.21
CA GLN A 20 -15.92 -4.15 -8.17
C GLN A 20 -15.55 -2.71 -8.59
N GLN A 21 -16.53 -1.85 -8.82
CA GLN A 21 -16.30 -0.44 -9.17
C GLN A 21 -15.61 0.33 -8.04
N ASP A 22 -15.97 0.05 -6.78
CA ASP A 22 -15.32 0.70 -5.63
C ASP A 22 -13.84 0.32 -5.55
N ILE A 23 -13.52 -0.95 -5.80
CA ILE A 23 -12.13 -1.44 -5.87
C ILE A 23 -11.38 -0.76 -7.02
N GLU A 24 -11.96 -0.71 -8.22
CA GLU A 24 -11.34 -0.06 -9.39
C GLU A 24 -11.04 1.42 -9.12
N ASN A 25 -12.02 2.17 -8.59
CA ASN A 25 -11.85 3.58 -8.24
C ASN A 25 -10.76 3.77 -7.17
N LEU A 26 -10.69 2.87 -6.19
CA LEU A 26 -9.68 2.92 -5.14
C LEU A 26 -8.28 2.70 -5.71
N PHE A 27 -8.10 1.71 -6.59
CA PHE A 27 -6.82 1.46 -7.25
C PHE A 27 -6.41 2.61 -8.18
N GLU A 28 -7.35 3.29 -8.85
CA GLU A 28 -7.03 4.47 -9.68
C GLU A 28 -6.38 5.61 -8.85
N ILE A 29 -6.95 5.89 -7.67
CA ILE A 29 -6.41 6.87 -6.74
C ILE A 29 -5.06 6.40 -6.19
N ARG A 30 -4.98 5.13 -5.76
CA ARG A 30 -3.76 4.54 -5.21
C ARG A 30 -2.61 4.63 -6.20
N CYS A 31 -2.80 4.21 -7.45
CA CYS A 31 -1.81 4.30 -8.52
C CYS A 31 -1.28 5.73 -8.70
N THR A 32 -2.18 6.72 -8.69
CA THR A 32 -1.78 8.14 -8.83
C THR A 32 -0.89 8.60 -7.67
N LEU A 33 -1.23 8.21 -6.44
CA LEU A 33 -0.46 8.54 -5.24
C LEU A 33 0.87 7.79 -5.18
N GLU A 34 0.93 6.55 -5.65
CA GLU A 34 2.16 5.76 -5.74
C GLU A 34 3.14 6.33 -6.75
N VAL A 35 2.67 6.77 -7.91
CA VAL A 35 3.53 7.47 -8.89
C VAL A 35 4.15 8.73 -8.27
N LEU A 36 3.38 9.46 -7.45
CA LEU A 36 3.92 10.57 -6.68
C LEU A 36 4.96 10.10 -5.64
N ALA A 37 4.70 9.00 -4.94
CA ALA A 37 5.61 8.44 -3.94
C ALA A 37 6.94 8.04 -4.58
N VAL A 38 6.90 7.29 -5.69
CA VAL A 38 8.10 6.88 -6.45
C VAL A 38 8.89 8.10 -6.93
N ARG A 39 8.22 9.11 -7.49
CA ARG A 39 8.88 10.34 -7.96
C ARG A 39 9.55 11.12 -6.83
N GLN A 40 8.97 11.10 -5.63
CA GLN A 40 9.57 11.75 -4.47
C GLN A 40 10.71 10.91 -3.90
N ALA A 41 10.53 9.59 -3.81
CA ALA A 41 11.51 8.65 -3.30
C ALA A 41 12.79 8.67 -4.13
N SER A 42 12.68 8.72 -5.46
CA SER A 42 13.86 8.73 -6.35
C SER A 42 14.84 9.88 -6.09
N VAL A 43 14.39 10.95 -5.43
CA VAL A 43 15.24 12.12 -5.11
C VAL A 43 15.56 12.21 -3.61
N ARG A 44 14.73 11.60 -2.74
CA ARG A 44 14.76 11.83 -1.28
C ARG A 44 15.11 10.62 -0.45
N ILE A 45 15.15 9.44 -1.07
CA ILE A 45 15.38 8.19 -0.37
C ILE A 45 16.71 8.25 0.39
N SER A 46 16.70 7.70 1.59
CA SER A 46 17.91 7.55 2.40
C SER A 46 18.68 6.30 1.95
N ASP A 47 19.99 6.28 2.16
CA ASP A 47 20.81 5.08 1.90
C ASP A 47 20.24 3.85 2.62
N THR A 48 19.80 4.02 3.87
CA THR A 48 19.18 2.93 4.66
C THR A 48 17.91 2.38 4.03
N THR A 49 17.04 3.24 3.48
CA THR A 49 15.81 2.79 2.81
C THR A 49 16.11 2.21 1.44
N SER A 50 17.13 2.72 0.75
CA SER A 50 17.60 2.19 -0.52
C SER A 50 18.18 0.78 -0.35
N ASP A 51 18.97 0.55 0.70
CA ASP A 51 19.52 -0.78 1.02
C ASP A 51 18.39 -1.77 1.36
N ALA A 52 17.36 -1.32 2.08
CA ALA A 52 16.17 -2.13 2.36
C ALA A 52 15.40 -2.51 1.08
N LEU A 53 15.25 -1.59 0.11
CA LEU A 53 14.66 -1.90 -1.19
C LEU A 53 15.49 -2.92 -1.98
N HIS A 54 16.83 -2.81 -1.97
CA HIS A 54 17.69 -3.79 -2.63
C HIS A 54 17.58 -5.17 -1.97
N ALA A 55 17.52 -5.22 -0.64
CA ALA A 55 17.31 -6.46 0.09
C ALA A 55 15.95 -7.09 -0.26
N TRP A 56 14.89 -6.28 -0.33
CA TRP A 56 13.56 -6.73 -0.73
C TRP A 56 13.54 -7.32 -2.14
N VAL A 57 14.19 -6.66 -3.12
CA VAL A 57 14.27 -7.19 -4.51
C VAL A 57 14.95 -8.57 -4.51
N LYS A 58 16.05 -8.71 -3.77
CA LYS A 58 16.77 -9.97 -3.67
C LYS A 58 15.92 -11.08 -3.04
N GLU A 59 15.20 -10.78 -1.98
CA GLU A 59 14.26 -11.71 -1.33
C GLU A 59 13.15 -12.14 -2.30
N CYS A 60 12.59 -11.20 -3.05
CA CYS A 60 11.60 -11.50 -4.08
C CYS A 60 12.15 -12.42 -5.17
N GLU A 61 13.38 -12.22 -5.62
CA GLU A 61 14.02 -13.08 -6.62
C GLU A 61 14.27 -14.50 -6.09
N GLU A 62 14.68 -14.64 -4.83
CA GLU A 62 14.97 -15.93 -4.19
C GLU A 62 13.71 -16.75 -3.92
N HIS A 63 12.60 -16.10 -3.57
CA HIS A 63 11.33 -16.75 -3.18
C HIS A 63 10.23 -16.68 -4.24
N TRP A 64 10.50 -16.13 -5.42
CA TRP A 64 9.51 -15.96 -6.50
C TRP A 64 8.75 -17.25 -6.86
N GLN A 65 9.43 -18.40 -6.79
CA GLN A 65 8.84 -19.68 -7.17
C GLN A 65 7.79 -20.22 -6.20
N GLU A 66 7.70 -19.68 -4.98
CA GLU A 66 6.70 -20.13 -4.01
C GLU A 66 5.28 -19.70 -4.41
N HIS A 67 5.13 -18.63 -5.22
CA HIS A 67 3.88 -18.15 -5.85
C HIS A 67 2.61 -18.18 -4.96
N SER A 68 2.75 -18.18 -3.63
CA SER A 68 1.60 -18.21 -2.73
C SER A 68 0.95 -16.83 -2.69
N ILE A 69 -0.37 -16.80 -2.54
CA ILE A 69 -1.13 -15.55 -2.46
C ILE A 69 -0.66 -14.74 -1.25
N GLU A 70 -0.39 -15.41 -0.11
CA GLU A 70 0.14 -14.75 1.07
C GLU A 70 1.52 -14.10 0.83
N PHE A 71 2.40 -14.79 0.11
CA PHE A 71 3.72 -14.24 -0.24
C PHE A 71 3.58 -12.99 -1.11
N LEU A 72 2.78 -13.07 -2.19
CA LEU A 72 2.56 -11.95 -3.11
C LEU A 72 1.96 -10.73 -2.40
N MET A 73 0.94 -10.94 -1.55
CA MET A 73 0.27 -9.85 -0.84
C MET A 73 1.21 -9.18 0.18
N SER A 74 1.93 -9.97 0.98
CA SER A 74 2.84 -9.43 2.00
C SER A 74 4.02 -8.67 1.37
N HIS A 75 4.59 -9.17 0.27
CA HIS A 75 5.70 -8.53 -0.41
C HIS A 75 5.27 -7.27 -1.16
N ASP A 76 4.09 -7.28 -1.80
CA ASP A 76 3.51 -6.09 -2.44
C ASP A 76 3.32 -4.95 -1.43
N MET A 77 2.69 -5.25 -0.28
CA MET A 77 2.50 -4.27 0.80
C MET A 77 3.82 -3.71 1.30
N HIS A 78 4.81 -4.58 1.52
CA HIS A 78 6.13 -4.17 2.01
C HIS A 78 6.86 -3.27 1.01
N PHE A 79 6.82 -3.59 -0.29
CA PHE A 79 7.40 -2.76 -1.34
C PHE A 79 6.80 -1.35 -1.35
N HIS A 80 5.47 -1.25 -1.37
CA HIS A 80 4.79 0.04 -1.37
C HIS A 80 5.08 0.85 -0.10
N GLN A 81 5.25 0.19 1.05
CA GLN A 81 5.65 0.85 2.29
C GLN A 81 7.07 1.43 2.20
N LEU A 82 8.05 0.67 1.70
CA LEU A 82 9.43 1.15 1.52
C LEU A 82 9.50 2.36 0.58
N VAL A 83 8.74 2.34 -0.52
CA VAL A 83 8.63 3.48 -1.44
C VAL A 83 8.00 4.70 -0.75
N CYS A 84 6.94 4.51 0.04
CA CYS A 84 6.30 5.59 0.79
C CYS A 84 7.23 6.23 1.83
N GLU A 85 7.99 5.42 2.55
CA GLU A 85 9.01 5.87 3.50
C GLU A 85 10.11 6.67 2.77
N GLY A 86 10.57 6.16 1.63
CA GLY A 86 11.54 6.83 0.76
C GLY A 86 11.07 8.18 0.24
N ALA A 87 9.76 8.37 0.02
CA ALA A 87 9.18 9.64 -0.43
C ALA A 87 9.33 10.78 0.60
N ARG A 88 9.52 10.43 1.88
CA ARG A 88 9.65 11.35 3.02
C ARG A 88 8.58 12.44 3.03
N ASN A 89 7.33 12.02 2.82
CA ASN A 89 6.17 12.90 2.75
C ASN A 89 5.05 12.38 3.68
N PRO A 90 5.01 12.87 4.93
CA PRO A 90 4.06 12.37 5.93
C PRO A 90 2.58 12.47 5.52
N LYS A 91 2.21 13.48 4.72
CA LYS A 91 0.83 13.62 4.21
C LYS A 91 0.50 12.54 3.17
N LEU A 92 1.43 12.23 2.28
CA LEU A 92 1.26 11.17 1.28
C LEU A 92 1.20 9.80 1.96
N MET A 93 2.06 9.56 2.95
CA MET A 93 2.03 8.33 3.75
C MET A 93 0.67 8.14 4.43
N ALA A 94 0.12 9.19 5.04
CA ALA A 94 -1.20 9.11 5.67
C ALA A 94 -2.31 8.76 4.67
N LEU A 95 -2.31 9.38 3.49
CA LEU A 95 -3.30 9.09 2.43
C LEU A 95 -3.20 7.65 1.93
N LEU A 96 -2.00 7.17 1.61
CA LEU A 96 -1.78 5.81 1.15
C LEU A 96 -2.10 4.78 2.24
N SER A 97 -1.79 5.09 3.50
CA SER A 97 -2.17 4.25 4.65
C SER A 97 -3.69 4.09 4.75
N THR A 98 -4.47 5.17 4.65
CA THR A 98 -5.93 5.10 4.71
C THR A 98 -6.53 4.30 3.56
N LEU A 99 -5.94 4.36 2.36
CA LEU A 99 -6.39 3.52 1.23
C LEU A 99 -6.02 2.05 1.44
N ASN A 100 -4.87 1.76 2.05
CA ASN A 100 -4.39 0.39 2.26
C ASN A 100 -5.25 -0.42 3.22
N VAL A 101 -5.94 0.22 4.18
CA VAL A 101 -6.87 -0.48 5.09
C VAL A 101 -8.17 -0.91 4.36
N GLN A 102 -8.44 -0.36 3.18
CA GLN A 102 -9.65 -0.66 2.40
C GLN A 102 -9.45 -1.78 1.35
N ILE A 103 -8.26 -2.38 1.31
CA ILE A 103 -7.86 -3.44 0.36
C ILE A 103 -7.72 -4.77 1.10
#